data_AF-A0A659XYA0-F1
#
_entry.id   AF-A0A659XYA0-F1
#
_cell.length_a   1.000
_cell.length_b   1.000
_cell.length_c   1.000
_cell.angle_alpha   90.00
_cell.angle_beta   90.00
_cell.angle_gamma   90.00
#
_symmetry.space_group_name_H-M   'P 1'
#
loop_
_entity.id
_entity.type
_entity.pdbx_description
1 polymer ?
#
loop_
_entity_poly.entity_id
_entity_poly.type
_entity_poly.pdbx_seq_one_letter_code
_entity_poly.pdbx_strand_id
1 'polypeptide(L)'
;IMAVQRQPDANTVDVVDKVKAMLPSFQDQMPAAASIKLLNDRSTSIRQAVDDVQFTLLLTIALVVMVIFVFLRRVTATIIPAVAVPISLIATLGAMFLFGFSIDNISLMGLTLAVGLVVDDAIVMLENIFRHMEEDGLSAFDAALKG
;
A
#
# COMPACT_ATOMS: atom_id res chain seq x y z
N ILE A 1 20.02 -4.15 34.68
CA ILE A 1 19.22 -3.70 33.50
C ILE A 1 20.14 -3.80 32.30
N MET A 2 19.82 -4.63 31.32
CA MET A 2 20.62 -4.79 30.10
C MET A 2 19.82 -4.22 28.92
N ALA A 3 20.40 -3.30 28.16
CA ALA A 3 19.77 -2.69 27.00
C ALA A 3 20.36 -3.29 25.72
N VAL A 4 19.50 -3.80 24.85
CA VAL A 4 19.89 -4.31 23.53
C VAL A 4 19.52 -3.24 22.49
N GLN A 5 20.51 -2.77 21.74
CA GLN A 5 20.31 -1.81 20.65
C GLN A 5 20.52 -2.50 19.31
N ARG A 6 19.62 -2.22 18.35
CA ARG A 6 19.76 -2.69 16.97
C ARG A 6 20.88 -1.94 16.26
N GLN A 7 21.56 -2.59 15.33
CA GLN A 7 22.40 -1.90 14.36
C GLN A 7 21.54 -1.10 13.37
N PRO A 8 22.05 0.00 12.76
CA PRO A 8 21.28 0.91 11.90
C PRO A 8 20.51 0.19 10.77
N ASP A 9 21.15 -0.80 10.14
CA ASP A 9 20.62 -1.57 9.01
C ASP A 9 19.84 -2.83 9.41
N ALA A 10 19.69 -3.10 10.71
CA ALA A 10 19.04 -4.31 11.19
C ALA A 10 17.55 -4.09 11.47
N ASN A 11 16.71 -5.03 11.03
CA ASN A 11 15.29 -5.08 11.33
C ASN A 11 15.07 -5.33 12.83
N THR A 12 14.42 -4.36 13.50
CA THR A 12 14.14 -4.41 14.94
C THR A 12 13.35 -5.65 15.35
N VAL A 13 12.40 -6.12 14.53
CA VAL A 13 11.56 -7.28 14.84
C VAL A 13 12.39 -8.56 14.81
N ASP A 14 13.20 -8.76 13.78
CA ASP A 14 14.07 -9.93 13.63
C ASP A 14 15.13 -10.01 14.73
N VAL A 15 15.67 -8.86 15.14
CA VAL A 15 16.65 -8.79 16.23
C VAL A 15 16.01 -9.21 17.56
N VAL A 16 14.79 -8.73 17.85
CA VAL A 16 14.09 -9.10 19.09
C VAL A 16 13.69 -10.59 19.08
N ASP A 17 13.25 -11.13 17.95
CA ASP A 17 12.91 -12.54 17.82
C ASP A 17 14.13 -13.44 18.08
N LYS A 18 15.30 -13.10 17.52
CA LYS A 18 16.56 -13.83 17.78
C LYS A 18 16.99 -13.75 19.24
N VAL A 19 16.84 -12.58 19.87
CA VAL A 19 17.15 -12.41 21.31
C VAL A 19 16.20 -13.27 22.15
N LYS A 20 14.89 -13.24 21.86
CA LYS A 20 13.89 -14.07 22.55
C LYS A 20 14.12 -15.57 22.35
N ALA A 21 14.56 -16.00 21.18
CA ALA A 21 14.89 -17.40 20.91
C ALA A 21 16.10 -17.89 21.72
N MET A 22 17.04 -17.00 22.04
CA MET A 22 18.22 -17.34 22.86
C MET A 22 17.95 -17.22 24.37
N LEU A 23 16.94 -16.46 24.80
CA LEU A 23 16.59 -16.27 26.22
C LEU A 23 16.47 -17.58 27.03
N PRO A 24 15.81 -18.66 26.54
CA PRO A 24 15.69 -19.91 27.29
C PRO A 24 17.05 -20.53 27.63
N SER A 25 17.97 -20.56 26.66
CA SER A 25 19.30 -21.12 26.85
C SER A 25 20.15 -20.37 27.88
N PHE A 26 19.91 -19.07 28.04
CA PHE A 26 20.53 -18.25 29.09
C PHE A 26 19.83 -18.41 30.44
N GLN A 27 18.52 -18.67 30.44
CA GLN A 27 17.73 -18.92 31.65
C GLN A 27 18.11 -20.25 32.31
N ASP A 28 18.40 -21.29 31.51
CA ASP A 28 18.84 -22.61 32.00
C ASP A 28 20.23 -22.60 32.65
N GLN A 29 21.06 -21.61 32.31
CA GLN A 29 22.41 -21.43 32.87
C GLN A 29 22.43 -20.51 34.10
N MET A 30 21.28 -19.95 34.50
CA MET A 30 21.17 -19.05 35.63
C MET A 30 20.89 -19.78 36.94
N PRO A 31 21.42 -19.29 38.09
CA PRO A 31 21.05 -19.81 39.41
C PRO A 31 19.55 -19.62 39.65
N ALA A 32 18.91 -20.55 40.37
CA ALA A 32 17.46 -20.56 40.64
C ALA A 32 16.90 -19.27 41.29
N ALA A 33 17.76 -18.39 41.81
CA ALA A 33 17.40 -17.10 42.39
C ALA A 33 17.34 -15.93 41.38
N ALA A 34 17.78 -16.12 40.13
CA ALA A 34 17.81 -15.06 39.10
C ALA A 34 16.66 -15.22 38.09
N SER A 35 15.94 -14.14 37.79
CA SER A 35 14.88 -14.12 36.76
C SER A 35 15.10 -12.99 35.76
N ILE A 36 14.87 -13.28 34.48
CA ILE A 36 14.91 -12.30 33.40
C ILE A 36 13.48 -11.89 33.10
N LYS A 37 13.17 -10.59 33.23
CA LYS A 37 11.90 -9.99 32.82
C LYS A 37 12.13 -8.98 31.71
N LEU A 38 11.36 -9.10 30.62
CA LEU A 38 11.28 -8.09 29.57
C LEU A 38 10.59 -6.84 30.14
N LEU A 39 11.35 -5.74 30.23
CA LEU A 39 10.86 -4.45 30.73
C LEU A 39 10.30 -3.57 29.61
N ASN A 40 10.91 -3.61 28.42
CA ASN A 40 10.48 -2.81 27.27
C ASN A 40 10.80 -3.57 25.98
N ASP A 41 9.76 -3.87 25.20
CA ASP A 41 9.87 -4.56 23.92
C ASP A 41 9.30 -3.66 22.84
N ARG A 42 10.17 -3.05 22.03
CA ARG A 42 9.73 -2.19 20.92
C ARG A 42 9.20 -3.01 19.73
N SER A 43 9.44 -4.32 19.66
CA SER A 43 8.98 -5.14 18.53
C SER A 43 7.46 -5.32 18.53
N THR A 44 6.81 -5.31 19.70
CA THR A 44 5.35 -5.46 19.81
C THR A 44 4.62 -4.25 19.23
N SER A 45 5.03 -3.03 19.59
CA SER A 45 4.47 -1.82 19.01
C SER A 45 4.73 -1.71 17.50
N ILE A 46 5.89 -2.17 17.02
CA ILE A 46 6.19 -2.21 15.58
C ILE A 46 5.28 -3.20 14.86
N ARG A 47 5.10 -4.42 15.40
CA ARG A 47 4.20 -5.42 14.81
C ARG A 47 2.76 -4.91 14.77
N GLN A 48 2.27 -4.32 15.87
CA GLN A 48 0.93 -3.72 15.92
C GLN A 48 0.76 -2.61 14.87
N ALA A 49 1.74 -1.72 14.73
CA ALA A 49 1.70 -0.67 13.72
C ALA A 49 1.68 -1.24 12.28
N VAL A 50 2.41 -2.33 12.02
CA VAL A 50 2.39 -3.00 10.71
C VAL A 50 1.02 -3.63 10.45
N ASP A 51 0.44 -4.33 11.42
CA ASP A 51 -0.87 -4.96 11.29
C ASP A 51 -1.97 -3.90 11.08
N ASP A 52 -1.92 -2.80 11.83
CA ASP A 52 -2.85 -1.67 11.68
C ASP A 52 -2.73 -1.02 10.29
N VAL A 53 -1.50 -0.83 9.79
CA VAL A 53 -1.26 -0.30 8.44
C VAL A 53 -1.81 -1.24 7.38
N GLN A 54 -1.58 -2.55 7.51
CA GLN A 54 -2.11 -3.54 6.56
C GLN A 54 -3.65 -3.54 6.55
N PHE A 55 -4.29 -3.51 7.72
CA PHE A 55 -5.74 -3.44 7.84
C PHE A 55 -6.29 -2.15 7.21
N THR A 56 -5.68 -1.02 7.54
CA THR A 56 -6.10 0.30 7.03
C THR A 56 -5.98 0.35 5.51
N LEU A 57 -4.88 -0.18 4.95
CA LEU A 57 -4.64 -0.17 3.51
C LEU A 57 -5.66 -1.04 2.77
N LEU A 58 -5.96 -2.23 3.28
CA LEU A 58 -7.03 -3.09 2.76
C LEU A 58 -8.40 -2.41 2.83
N LEU A 59 -8.73 -1.79 3.97
CA LEU A 59 -9.98 -1.08 4.18
C LEU A 59 -10.12 0.11 3.20
N THR A 60 -9.05 0.88 3.01
CA THR A 60 -9.02 2.00 2.06
C THR A 60 -9.25 1.53 0.63
N ILE A 61 -8.56 0.48 0.18
CA ILE A 61 -8.76 -0.08 -1.16
C ILE A 61 -10.22 -0.55 -1.32
N ALA A 62 -10.75 -1.29 -0.34
CA ALA A 62 -12.12 -1.77 -0.39
C ALA A 62 -13.15 -0.63 -0.47
N LEU A 63 -12.96 0.43 0.33
CA LEU A 63 -13.83 1.61 0.32
C LEU A 63 -13.76 2.37 -1.01
N VAL A 64 -12.57 2.55 -1.57
CA VAL A 64 -12.40 3.21 -2.87
C VAL A 64 -13.13 2.43 -3.97
N VAL A 65 -12.96 1.11 -4.03
CA VAL A 65 -13.66 0.24 -4.99
C VAL A 65 -15.17 0.33 -4.79
N MET A 66 -15.66 0.32 -3.55
CA MET A 66 -17.08 0.42 -3.23
C MET A 66 -17.68 1.76 -3.69
N VAL A 67 -17.00 2.88 -3.43
CA VAL A 67 -17.47 4.20 -3.85
C VAL A 67 -17.56 4.29 -5.37
N ILE A 68 -16.52 3.86 -6.09
CA ILE A 68 -16.52 3.85 -7.57
C ILE A 68 -17.64 2.94 -8.10
N PHE A 69 -17.91 1.80 -7.44
CA PHE A 69 -18.98 0.88 -7.82
C PHE A 69 -20.37 1.52 -7.67
N VAL A 70 -20.62 2.24 -6.57
CA VAL A 70 -21.89 2.93 -6.32
C VAL A 70 -22.18 3.99 -7.39
N PHE A 71 -21.16 4.71 -7.86
CA PHE A 71 -21.33 5.74 -8.88
C PHE A 71 -21.57 5.17 -10.28
N LEU A 72 -20.86 4.10 -10.67
CA LEU A 72 -20.93 3.56 -12.04
C LEU A 72 -22.02 2.49 -12.24
N ARG A 73 -22.51 1.83 -11.18
CA ARG A 73 -23.51 0.73 -11.24
C ARG A 73 -23.19 -0.43 -12.20
N ARG A 74 -21.97 -0.47 -12.78
CA ARG A 74 -21.45 -1.52 -13.66
C ARG A 74 -20.05 -1.91 -13.23
N VAL A 75 -19.89 -3.17 -12.82
CA VAL A 75 -18.63 -3.72 -12.26
C VAL A 75 -17.44 -3.55 -13.21
N THR A 76 -17.64 -3.76 -14.51
CA THR A 76 -16.58 -3.64 -15.52
C THR A 76 -16.08 -2.21 -15.70
N ALA A 77 -16.95 -1.23 -15.56
CA ALA A 77 -16.61 0.19 -15.65
C ALA A 77 -15.78 0.67 -14.45
N THR A 78 -16.03 0.08 -13.28
CA THR A 78 -15.36 0.40 -12.01
C THR A 78 -13.93 -0.14 -11.93
N ILE A 79 -13.70 -1.37 -12.42
CA ILE A 79 -12.41 -2.06 -12.25
C ILE A 79 -11.28 -1.36 -13.00
N ILE A 80 -11.56 -0.81 -14.19
CA ILE A 80 -10.53 -0.23 -15.05
C ILE A 80 -9.85 0.99 -14.39
N PRO A 81 -10.58 2.05 -13.94
CA PRO A 81 -9.96 3.15 -13.18
C PRO A 81 -9.37 2.70 -11.85
N ALA A 82 -10.04 1.76 -11.14
CA ALA A 82 -9.58 1.28 -9.83
C ALA A 82 -8.21 0.59 -9.87
N VAL A 83 -7.83 0.01 -11.01
CA VAL A 83 -6.51 -0.61 -11.22
C VAL A 83 -5.54 0.36 -11.91
N ALA A 84 -6.01 1.14 -12.89
CA ALA A 84 -5.17 2.07 -13.65
C ALA A 84 -4.56 3.16 -12.76
N VAL A 85 -5.33 3.72 -11.82
CA VAL A 85 -4.90 4.84 -10.98
C VAL A 85 -3.79 4.44 -9.98
N PRO A 86 -3.92 3.33 -9.20
CA PRO A 86 -2.81 2.87 -8.36
C PRO A 86 -1.56 2.52 -9.16
N ILE A 87 -1.70 1.89 -10.33
CA ILE A 87 -0.56 1.51 -11.18
C ILE A 87 0.16 2.77 -11.68
N SER A 88 -0.56 3.81 -12.12
CA SER A 88 0.05 5.04 -12.61
C SER A 88 0.81 5.78 -11.50
N LEU A 89 0.29 5.80 -10.28
CA LEU A 89 0.97 6.34 -9.09
C LEU A 89 2.26 5.59 -8.77
N ILE A 90 2.21 4.25 -8.75
CA ILE A 90 3.38 3.42 -8.51
C ILE A 90 4.44 3.64 -9.61
N ALA A 91 4.01 3.69 -10.88
CA ALA A 91 4.90 3.95 -12.00
C ALA A 91 5.54 5.34 -11.90
N THR A 92 4.77 6.35 -11.51
CA THR A 92 5.27 7.72 -11.32
C THR A 92 6.30 7.79 -10.20
N LEU A 93 6.02 7.18 -9.05
CA LEU A 93 6.96 7.10 -7.93
C LEU A 93 8.22 6.30 -8.31
N GLY A 94 8.08 5.22 -9.08
CA GLY A 94 9.20 4.45 -9.61
C GLY A 94 10.07 5.27 -10.57
N ALA A 95 9.46 6.05 -11.47
CA ALA A 95 10.18 6.96 -12.35
C ALA A 95 10.89 8.06 -11.55
N MET A 96 10.21 8.65 -10.55
CA MET A 96 10.82 9.63 -9.65
C MET A 96 12.06 9.07 -8.95
N PHE A 97 11.98 7.82 -8.47
CA PHE A 97 13.12 7.13 -7.86
C PHE A 97 14.29 6.96 -8.84
N LEU A 98 14.02 6.57 -10.09
CA LEU A 98 15.06 6.41 -11.13
C LEU A 98 15.74 7.73 -11.49
N PHE A 99 15.01 8.85 -11.49
CA PHE A 99 15.55 10.18 -11.78
C PHE A 99 16.13 10.89 -10.54
N GLY A 100 16.09 10.26 -9.36
CA GLY A 100 16.58 10.85 -8.12
C GLY A 100 15.72 12.02 -7.61
N PHE A 101 14.44 12.08 -8.00
CA PHE A 101 13.51 13.07 -7.47
C PHE A 101 13.09 12.70 -6.05
N SER A 102 13.07 13.72 -5.19
CA SER A 102 12.60 13.60 -3.81
C SER A 102 11.09 13.80 -3.73
N ILE A 103 10.45 13.16 -2.75
CA ILE A 103 9.06 13.45 -2.40
C ILE A 103 9.07 14.65 -1.44
N ASP A 104 8.77 15.83 -1.96
CA ASP A 104 8.59 17.08 -1.22
C ASP A 104 7.17 17.66 -1.41
N ASN A 105 6.88 18.78 -0.75
CA ASN A 105 5.55 19.41 -0.81
C ASN A 105 5.12 19.80 -2.23
N ILE A 106 6.05 20.22 -3.10
CA ILE A 106 5.74 20.58 -4.49
C ILE A 106 5.39 19.30 -5.27
N SER A 107 6.17 18.23 -5.10
CA SER A 107 5.90 16.94 -5.73
C SER A 107 4.57 16.34 -5.29
N LEU A 108 4.20 16.48 -4.01
CA LEU A 108 2.91 15.99 -3.47
C LEU A 108 1.73 16.78 -4.01
N MET A 109 1.87 18.11 -4.15
CA MET A 109 0.85 18.93 -4.82
C MET A 109 0.71 18.54 -6.30
N GLY A 110 1.83 18.31 -6.99
CA GLY A 110 1.84 17.83 -8.38
C GLY A 110 1.16 16.47 -8.54
N LEU A 111 1.48 15.50 -7.68
CA LEU A 111 0.84 14.18 -7.65
C LEU A 111 -0.66 14.29 -7.39
N THR A 112 -1.08 15.17 -6.47
CA THR A 112 -2.50 15.36 -6.16
C THR A 112 -3.28 15.87 -7.38
N LEU A 113 -2.73 16.83 -8.13
CA LEU A 113 -3.33 17.32 -9.38
C LEU A 113 -3.31 16.26 -10.48
N ALA A 114 -2.19 15.54 -10.63
CA ALA A 114 -2.03 14.51 -11.65
C ALA A 114 -3.00 13.33 -11.46
N VAL A 115 -3.26 12.93 -10.21
CA VAL A 115 -4.24 11.86 -9.92
C VAL A 115 -5.63 12.25 -10.43
N GLY A 116 -6.05 13.50 -10.25
CA GLY A 116 -7.33 13.98 -10.78
C GLY A 116 -7.41 13.84 -12.31
N LEU A 117 -6.38 14.30 -13.02
CA LEU A 117 -6.32 14.20 -14.48
C LEU A 117 -6.34 12.75 -14.97
N VAL A 118 -5.58 11.85 -14.33
CA VAL A 118 -5.52 10.44 -14.73
C VAL A 118 -6.85 9.72 -14.47
N VAL A 119 -7.53 10.04 -13.37
CA VAL A 119 -8.86 9.49 -13.06
C VAL A 119 -9.87 9.94 -14.12
N ASP A 120 -9.89 11.24 -14.43
CA ASP A 120 -10.80 11.82 -15.42
C ASP A 120 -10.59 11.19 -16.80
N ASP A 121 -9.33 11.08 -17.25
CA ASP A 121 -9.00 10.44 -18.54
C ASP A 121 -9.48 8.98 -18.59
N ALA A 122 -9.28 8.22 -17.52
CA ALA A 122 -9.70 6.82 -17.46
C ALA A 122 -11.23 6.67 -17.48
N ILE A 123 -11.95 7.58 -16.81
CA ILE A 123 -13.42 7.58 -16.77
C ILE A 123 -13.99 7.98 -18.13
N VAL A 124 -13.52 9.09 -18.71
CA VAL A 124 -14.01 9.62 -19.99
C VAL A 124 -13.79 8.62 -21.12
N MET A 125 -12.61 8.00 -21.20
CA MET A 125 -12.33 6.96 -22.21
C MET A 125 -13.29 5.78 -22.06
N LEU A 126 -13.52 5.32 -20.84
CA LEU A 126 -14.36 4.18 -20.60
C LEU A 126 -15.82 4.48 -20.92
N GLU A 127 -16.32 5.64 -20.50
CA GLU A 127 -17.67 6.11 -20.82
C GLU A 127 -17.86 6.21 -22.35
N ASN A 128 -16.84 6.69 -23.07
CA ASN A 128 -16.87 6.79 -24.52
C ASN A 128 -16.93 5.42 -25.21
N ILE A 129 -16.17 4.44 -24.74
CA ILE A 129 -16.22 3.06 -25.24
C ILE A 129 -17.60 2.46 -24.99
N PHE A 130 -18.16 2.65 -23.78
CA PHE A 130 -19.50 2.14 -23.46
C PHE A 130 -20.58 2.80 -24.30
N ARG A 131 -20.48 4.11 -24.55
CA ARG A 131 -21.38 4.81 -25.47
C ARG A 131 -21.35 4.20 -26.86
N HIS A 132 -20.17 3.96 -27.42
CA HIS A 132 -20.03 3.30 -28.73
C HIS A 132 -20.56 1.86 -28.74
N MET A 133 -20.45 1.13 -27.63
CA MET A 133 -21.06 -0.20 -27.53
C MET A 133 -22.58 -0.16 -27.49
N GLU A 134 -23.18 0.83 -26.80
CA GLU A 134 -24.63 0.93 -26.61
C GLU A 134 -25.35 1.62 -27.78
N GLU A 135 -24.79 2.70 -28.33
CA GLU A 135 -25.40 3.49 -29.41
C GLU A 135 -25.07 2.92 -30.79
N ASP A 136 -23.80 2.58 -31.05
CA ASP A 136 -23.36 2.09 -32.37
C ASP A 136 -23.40 0.55 -32.48
N GLY A 137 -23.68 -0.16 -31.38
CA GLY A 137 -23.72 -1.62 -31.34
C GLY A 137 -22.36 -2.29 -31.60
N LEU A 138 -21.26 -1.56 -31.40
CA LEU A 138 -19.91 -2.05 -31.64
C LEU A 138 -19.48 -3.09 -30.59
N SER A 139 -18.61 -4.01 -31.00
CA SER A 139 -17.95 -4.90 -30.04
C SER A 139 -17.02 -4.10 -29.12
N ALA A 140 -16.72 -4.60 -27.92
CA ALA A 140 -15.86 -3.89 -26.97
C ALA A 140 -14.47 -3.54 -27.55
N PHE A 141 -13.94 -4.38 -28.44
CA PHE A 141 -12.67 -4.14 -29.10
C PHE A 141 -12.78 -3.02 -30.16
N ASP A 142 -13.82 -3.07 -30.99
CA ASP A 142 -14.04 -2.06 -32.03
C ASP A 142 -14.38 -0.70 -31.44
N ALA A 143 -15.15 -0.68 -30.35
CA ALA A 143 -15.45 0.53 -29.59
C ALA A 143 -14.17 1.13 -28.97
N ALA A 144 -13.30 0.31 -28.38
CA ALA A 144 -12.01 0.76 -27.87
C ALA A 144 -11.06 1.29 -28.97
N LEU A 145 -11.13 0.75 -30.19
CA LEU A 145 -10.33 1.22 -31.32
C LEU A 145 -10.84 2.56 -31.86
N LYS A 146 -12.15 2.77 -31.82
CA LYS A 146 -12.82 3.99 -32.28
C LYS A 146 -12.60 5.16 -31.32
N GLY A 147 -12.37 4.85 -30.04
CA GLY A 147 -12.11 5.80 -28.97
C GLY A 147 -13.38 6.10 -28.22
#